data_AF-A0A7I7PHS5-F1
#
_entry.id   AF-A0A7I7PHS5-F1
#
_cell.length_a   1.000
_cell.length_b   1.000
_cell.length_c   1.000
_cell.angle_alpha   90.00
_cell.angle_beta   90.00
_cell.angle_gamma   90.00
#
_symmetry.space_group_name_H-M   'P 1'
#
loop_
_entity.id
_entity.type
_entity.pdbx_description
1 polymer ?
#
loop_
_entity_poly.entity_id
_entity_poly.type
_entity_poly.pdbx_seq_one_letter_code
_entity_poly.pdbx_strand_id
1 'polypeptide(L)'
;MVEQWQIPTQEQILAMGRAAGIAQQQANQLQVKSIVLGYNVVPTVGVEGGNPKNEVEITFRLWRFDEKQRIDADDVPSYSSVAEVEAQLQRLAELPRWCLDLVGNSTARVVTETEGVFTVITDTRTGQDFYLRTVDMEAITVLPIHAEAPPAIGNWRPCRPGE
;
A
#
# COMPACT_ATOMS: atom_id res chain seq x y z
N MET A 1 -33.37 4.82 17.72
CA MET A 1 -32.69 6.08 17.40
C MET A 1 -32.16 5.94 15.99
N VAL A 2 -32.58 6.81 15.08
CA VAL A 2 -32.08 6.81 13.71
C VAL A 2 -30.81 7.65 13.72
N GLU A 3 -29.66 7.07 13.41
CA GLU A 3 -28.43 7.82 13.13
C GLU A 3 -28.74 8.81 12.01
N GLN A 4 -28.83 10.09 12.36
CA GLN A 4 -28.94 11.15 11.37
C GLN A 4 -27.58 11.27 10.71
N TRP A 5 -27.44 10.67 9.53
CA TRP A 5 -26.33 10.91 8.62
C TRP A 5 -26.30 12.41 8.31
N GLN A 6 -25.43 13.16 8.98
CA GLN A 6 -25.23 14.57 8.69
C GLN A 6 -24.52 14.70 7.35
N ILE A 7 -25.16 15.38 6.41
CA ILE A 7 -24.54 15.73 5.13
C ILE A 7 -23.38 16.70 5.44
N PRO A 8 -22.15 16.44 4.96
CA PRO A 8 -21.01 17.33 5.16
C PRO A 8 -21.31 18.75 4.67
N THR A 9 -20.94 19.74 5.46
CA THR A 9 -21.02 21.16 5.07
C THR A 9 -20.05 21.46 3.91
N GLN A 10 -20.29 22.54 3.18
CA GLN A 10 -19.40 22.97 2.09
C GLN A 10 -17.97 23.26 2.58
N GLU A 11 -17.82 23.81 3.79
CA GLU A 11 -16.51 24.03 4.42
C GLU A 11 -15.79 22.72 4.71
N GLN A 12 -16.52 21.69 5.18
CA GLN A 12 -15.98 20.35 5.39
C GLN A 12 -15.58 19.69 4.08
N ILE A 13 -16.39 19.80 3.02
CA ILE A 13 -16.04 19.29 1.68
C ILE A 13 -14.73 19.92 1.18
N LEU A 14 -14.59 21.24 1.34
CA LEU A 14 -13.35 21.95 0.96
C LEU A 14 -12.16 21.56 1.84
N ALA A 15 -12.37 21.36 3.14
CA ALA A 15 -11.33 20.89 4.06
C ALA A 15 -10.87 19.47 3.75
N MET A 16 -11.80 18.56 3.48
CA MET A 16 -11.52 17.19 3.04
C MET A 16 -10.76 17.17 1.72
N GLY A 17 -11.15 18.01 0.75
CA GLY A 17 -10.44 18.13 -0.52
C GLY A 17 -8.99 18.58 -0.36
N ARG A 18 -8.75 19.58 0.51
CA ARG A 18 -7.38 20.01 0.84
C ARG A 18 -6.58 18.93 1.55
N ALA A 19 -7.18 18.26 2.53
CA ALA A 19 -6.55 17.17 3.26
C ALA A 19 -6.21 16.00 2.33
N ALA A 20 -7.08 15.64 1.38
CA ALA A 20 -6.80 14.62 0.37
C ALA A 20 -5.59 14.98 -0.50
N GLY A 21 -5.47 16.24 -0.92
CA GLY A 21 -4.29 16.72 -1.66
C GLY A 21 -2.99 16.60 -0.84
N ILE A 22 -3.02 17.02 0.43
CA ILE A 22 -1.87 16.91 1.34
C ILE A 22 -1.50 15.44 1.60
N ALA A 23 -2.50 14.61 1.89
CA ALA A 23 -2.33 13.19 2.16
C ALA A 23 -1.71 12.47 0.96
N GLN A 24 -2.17 12.76 -0.26
CA GLN A 24 -1.59 12.19 -1.47
C GLN A 24 -0.15 12.64 -1.70
N GLN A 25 0.15 13.93 -1.47
CA GLN A 25 1.52 14.43 -1.59
C GLN A 25 2.47 13.74 -0.60
N GLN A 26 2.05 13.61 0.66
CA GLN A 26 2.82 12.93 1.70
C GLN A 26 2.98 11.43 1.38
N ALA A 27 1.92 10.76 0.94
CA ALA A 27 1.98 9.37 0.53
C ALA A 27 2.94 9.16 -0.65
N ASN A 28 2.94 10.05 -1.65
CA ASN A 28 3.88 9.97 -2.77
C ASN A 28 5.35 10.12 -2.32
N GLN A 29 5.62 10.99 -1.34
CA GLN A 29 6.97 11.14 -0.77
C GLN A 29 7.41 9.89 -0.01
N LEU A 30 6.50 9.30 0.77
CA LEU A 30 6.73 8.06 1.50
C LEU A 30 6.88 6.87 0.55
N GLN A 31 6.14 6.85 -0.56
CA GLN A 31 6.15 5.78 -1.55
C GLN A 31 7.55 5.53 -2.11
N VAL A 32 8.34 6.58 -2.32
CA VAL A 32 9.74 6.47 -2.79
C VAL A 32 10.60 5.63 -1.83
N LYS A 33 10.34 5.72 -0.52
CA LYS A 33 11.05 4.94 0.49
C LYS A 33 10.44 3.56 0.69
N SER A 34 9.12 3.42 0.55
CA SER A 34 8.43 2.16 0.81
C SER A 34 8.56 1.15 -0.34
N ILE A 35 8.64 1.62 -1.59
CA ILE A 35 8.71 0.76 -2.78
C ILE A 35 9.95 -0.14 -2.77
N VAL A 36 11.10 0.39 -2.35
CA VAL A 36 12.35 -0.40 -2.25
C VAL A 36 12.29 -1.45 -1.12
N LEU A 37 11.35 -1.28 -0.18
CA LEU A 37 11.07 -2.24 0.88
C LEU A 37 9.98 -3.24 0.51
N GLY A 38 9.27 -3.04 -0.61
CA GLY A 38 8.17 -3.90 -1.04
C GLY A 38 6.81 -3.53 -0.47
N TYR A 39 6.59 -2.25 -0.16
CA TYR A 39 5.36 -1.75 0.46
C TYR A 39 4.77 -0.55 -0.30
N ASN A 40 3.44 -0.51 -0.36
CA ASN A 40 2.65 0.65 -0.79
C ASN A 40 2.24 1.50 0.41
N VAL A 41 2.26 2.81 0.24
CA VAL A 41 1.71 3.77 1.21
C VAL A 41 0.34 4.23 0.71
N VAL A 42 -0.71 3.92 1.47
CA VAL A 42 -2.09 4.28 1.13
C VAL A 42 -2.60 5.31 2.14
N PRO A 43 -2.84 6.57 1.72
CA PRO A 43 -3.44 7.56 2.59
C PRO A 43 -4.95 7.33 2.69
N THR A 44 -5.51 7.59 3.87
CA THR A 44 -6.96 7.68 4.10
C THR A 44 -7.27 9.03 4.72
N VAL A 45 -8.31 9.68 4.21
CA VAL A 45 -8.83 10.94 4.76
C VAL A 45 -10.23 10.69 5.27
N GLY A 46 -10.45 10.97 6.55
CA GLY A 46 -11.71 10.72 7.23
C GLY A 46 -12.09 11.87 8.15
N VAL A 47 -13.34 11.83 8.62
CA VAL A 47 -13.80 12.62 9.75
C VAL A 47 -14.18 11.60 10.82
N GLU A 48 -13.56 11.67 12.00
CA GLU A 48 -13.87 10.73 13.07
C GLU A 48 -15.31 10.96 13.56
N GLY A 49 -16.15 9.93 13.46
CA GLY A 49 -17.52 9.97 13.96
C GLY A 49 -17.53 10.10 15.48
N GLY A 50 -18.10 11.20 15.99
CA GLY A 50 -18.18 11.46 17.43
C GLY A 50 -17.18 12.50 17.95
N ASN A 51 -16.26 13.00 17.11
CA ASN A 51 -15.48 14.17 17.45
C ASN A 51 -16.38 15.42 17.36
N PRO A 52 -16.62 16.16 18.47
CA PRO A 52 -17.51 17.32 18.48
C PRO A 52 -17.02 18.45 17.57
N LYS A 53 -15.77 18.41 17.10
CA LYS A 53 -15.19 19.38 16.16
C LYS A 53 -15.24 18.93 14.71
N ASN A 54 -15.58 17.67 14.41
CA ASN A 54 -15.56 17.10 13.06
C ASN A 54 -14.26 17.44 12.29
N GLU A 55 -13.11 17.36 12.98
CA GLU A 55 -11.81 17.66 12.36
C GLU A 55 -11.47 16.59 11.33
N VAL A 56 -10.89 17.01 10.21
CA VAL A 56 -10.46 16.10 9.14
C VAL A 56 -9.14 15.48 9.55
N GLU A 57 -9.07 14.15 9.53
CA GLU A 57 -7.89 13.37 9.88
C GLU A 57 -7.27 12.71 8.65
N ILE A 58 -5.94 12.67 8.64
CA ILE A 58 -5.15 11.96 7.64
C ILE A 58 -4.48 10.79 8.35
N THR A 59 -4.67 9.61 7.81
CA THR A 59 -3.97 8.40 8.26
C THR A 59 -3.31 7.71 7.07
N PHE A 60 -2.32 6.86 7.36
CA PHE A 60 -1.57 6.10 6.39
C PHE A 60 -1.60 4.62 6.74
N ARG A 61 -1.72 3.78 5.74
CA ARG A 61 -1.55 2.33 5.86
C ARG A 61 -0.42 1.87 4.97
N LEU A 62 0.38 0.94 5.47
CA LEU A 62 1.42 0.26 4.70
C LEU A 62 0.90 -1.10 4.27
N TRP A 63 0.91 -1.36 2.97
CA TRP A 63 0.47 -2.62 2.37
C TRP A 63 1.63 -3.30 1.70
N ARG A 64 1.91 -4.56 2.05
CA ARG A 64 2.95 -5.31 1.35
C ARG A 64 2.51 -5.61 -0.09
N PHE A 65 3.44 -5.68 -1.01
CA PHE A 65 3.15 -5.84 -2.44
C PHE A 65 2.38 -7.11 -2.83
N ASP A 66 2.55 -8.19 -2.08
CA ASP A 66 1.81 -9.45 -2.22
C ASP A 66 0.43 -9.43 -1.54
N GLU A 67 0.08 -8.34 -0.84
CA GLU A 67 -1.17 -8.23 -0.10
C GLU A 67 -2.21 -7.43 -0.88
N LYS A 68 -3.43 -7.97 -0.96
CA LYS A 68 -4.56 -7.24 -1.54
C LYS A 68 -4.99 -6.14 -0.59
N GLN A 69 -4.99 -4.90 -1.05
CA GLN A 69 -5.54 -3.77 -0.31
C GLN A 69 -7.04 -3.98 -0.05
N ARG A 70 -7.46 -3.81 1.20
CA ARG A 70 -8.87 -3.92 1.62
C ARG A 70 -9.26 -2.68 2.39
N ILE A 71 -10.47 -2.19 2.11
CA ILE A 71 -11.02 -0.98 2.73
C ILE A 71 -11.39 -1.24 4.21
N ASP A 72 -11.76 -2.47 4.54
CA ASP A 72 -12.22 -2.94 5.85
C ASP A 72 -11.13 -3.68 6.66
N ALA A 73 -9.86 -3.48 6.33
CA ALA A 73 -8.76 -4.13 7.05
C ALA A 73 -8.48 -3.46 8.40
N ASP A 74 -9.21 -3.84 9.43
CA ASP A 74 -8.93 -3.42 10.83
C ASP A 74 -7.69 -4.10 11.41
N ASP A 75 -7.22 -5.16 10.76
CA ASP A 75 -6.01 -5.90 11.09
C ASP A 75 -4.72 -5.22 10.61
N VAL A 76 -4.82 -4.20 9.75
CA VAL A 76 -3.67 -3.47 9.22
C VAL A 76 -3.43 -2.20 10.06
N PRO A 77 -2.23 -2.03 10.65
CA PRO A 77 -1.92 -0.83 11.43
C PRO A 77 -2.13 0.46 10.63
N SER A 78 -2.77 1.42 11.30
CA SER A 78 -2.96 2.78 10.80
C SER A 78 -1.98 3.72 11.50
N TYR A 79 -1.32 4.59 10.74
CA TYR A 79 -0.35 5.56 11.22
C TYR A 79 -0.92 6.98 11.04
N SER A 80 -0.81 7.80 12.08
CA SER A 80 -1.39 9.14 12.12
C SER A 80 -0.48 10.21 11.52
N SER A 81 0.78 9.87 11.22
CA SER A 81 1.76 10.84 10.74
C SER A 81 2.84 10.23 9.85
N VAL A 82 3.48 11.09 9.05
CA VAL A 82 4.66 10.75 8.23
C VAL A 82 5.78 10.17 9.10
N ALA A 83 6.04 10.73 10.27
CA ALA A 83 7.12 10.29 11.16
C ALA A 83 6.89 8.86 11.68
N GLU A 84 5.65 8.49 11.98
CA GLU A 84 5.30 7.11 12.38
C GLU A 84 5.51 6.13 11.23
N VAL A 85 5.11 6.50 10.01
CA VAL A 85 5.37 5.68 8.81
C VAL A 85 6.87 5.52 8.59
N GLU A 86 7.66 6.59 8.69
CA GLU A 86 9.12 6.51 8.51
C GLU A 86 9.78 5.61 9.56
N ALA A 87 9.38 5.72 10.82
CA ALA A 87 9.86 4.84 11.88
C ALA A 87 9.50 3.37 11.60
N GLN A 88 8.30 3.12 11.06
CA GLN A 88 7.93 1.77 10.65
C GLN A 88 8.76 1.26 9.46
N LEU A 89 8.99 2.09 8.45
CA LEU A 89 9.83 1.72 7.31
C LEU A 89 11.27 1.40 7.73
N GLN A 90 11.81 2.11 8.74
CA GLN A 90 13.11 1.78 9.32
C GLN A 90 13.12 0.38 9.95
N ARG A 91 12.09 0.04 10.73
CA ARG A 91 11.95 -1.31 11.31
C ARG A 91 11.83 -2.38 10.23
N LEU A 92 11.03 -2.13 9.18
CA LEU A 92 10.86 -3.07 8.07
C LEU A 92 12.18 -3.31 7.31
N ALA A 93 13.04 -2.30 7.20
CA ALA A 93 14.35 -2.43 6.55
C ALA A 93 15.32 -3.37 7.29
N GLU A 94 15.07 -3.69 8.56
CA GLU A 94 15.87 -4.64 9.34
C GLU A 94 15.49 -6.11 9.05
N LEU A 95 14.35 -6.34 8.39
CA LEU A 95 13.88 -7.68 8.08
C LEU A 95 14.65 -8.32 6.90
N PRO A 96 14.64 -9.66 6.79
CA PRO A 96 15.16 -10.35 5.61
C PRO A 96 14.52 -9.84 4.32
N ARG A 97 15.33 -9.71 3.27
CA ARG A 97 14.89 -9.27 1.95
C ARG A 97 14.68 -10.47 1.02
N TRP A 98 13.45 -10.60 0.53
CA TRP A 98 12.99 -11.61 -0.42
C TRP A 98 12.78 -10.99 -1.79
N CYS A 99 13.15 -11.71 -2.82
CA CYS A 99 13.11 -11.27 -4.20
C CYS A 99 12.27 -12.23 -5.04
N LEU A 100 11.42 -11.66 -5.88
CA LEU A 100 10.69 -12.36 -6.92
C LEU A 100 11.22 -11.96 -8.28
N ASP A 101 11.75 -12.92 -9.02
CA ASP A 101 12.15 -12.71 -10.41
C ASP A 101 10.89 -12.49 -11.26
N LEU A 102 10.85 -11.36 -11.98
CA LEU A 102 9.73 -11.02 -12.87
C LEU A 102 10.04 -11.41 -14.32
N VAL A 103 11.32 -11.35 -14.71
CA VAL A 103 11.76 -11.71 -16.06
C VAL A 103 11.68 -13.23 -16.25
N GLY A 104 10.91 -13.66 -17.24
CA GLY A 104 10.72 -15.08 -17.54
C GLY A 104 9.79 -15.80 -16.54
N ASN A 105 9.16 -15.05 -15.62
CA ASN A 105 8.13 -15.60 -14.75
C ASN A 105 6.84 -15.81 -15.55
N SER A 106 6.61 -17.06 -15.97
CA SER A 106 5.45 -17.44 -16.77
C SER A 106 4.11 -17.24 -16.07
N THR A 107 4.12 -16.96 -14.76
CA THR A 107 2.91 -16.67 -14.00
C THR A 107 2.60 -15.19 -13.86
N ALA A 108 3.52 -14.33 -14.32
CA ALA A 108 3.30 -12.90 -14.40
C ALA A 108 2.53 -12.53 -15.69
N ARG A 109 1.42 -11.81 -15.56
CA ARG A 109 0.68 -11.23 -16.68
C ARG A 109 0.31 -9.79 -16.40
N VAL A 110 0.35 -8.94 -17.42
CA VAL A 110 -0.16 -7.57 -17.32
C VAL A 110 -1.65 -7.60 -17.63
N VAL A 111 -2.45 -7.00 -16.75
CA VAL A 111 -3.89 -6.81 -16.91
C VAL A 111 -4.22 -5.32 -16.86
N THR A 112 -5.23 -4.90 -17.60
CA THR A 112 -5.79 -3.54 -17.52
C THR A 112 -7.15 -3.64 -16.86
N GLU A 113 -7.30 -2.98 -15.72
CA GLU A 113 -8.56 -2.87 -14.99
C GLU A 113 -9.05 -1.41 -15.00
N THR A 114 -10.27 -1.19 -14.50
CA THR A 114 -10.87 0.15 -14.43
C THR A 114 -10.01 1.13 -13.63
N GLU A 115 -9.25 0.63 -12.66
CA GLU A 115 -8.40 1.41 -11.76
C GLU A 115 -6.97 1.63 -12.30
N GLY A 116 -6.59 0.97 -13.40
CA GLY A 116 -5.26 1.13 -14.01
C GLY A 116 -4.67 -0.15 -14.58
N VAL A 117 -3.36 -0.10 -14.86
CA VAL A 117 -2.60 -1.25 -15.38
C VAL A 117 -1.88 -1.93 -14.23
N PHE A 118 -2.08 -3.24 -14.12
CA PHE A 118 -1.53 -4.07 -13.05
C PHE A 118 -0.74 -5.25 -13.61
N THR A 119 0.32 -5.63 -12.92
CA THR A 119 0.98 -6.93 -13.08
C THR A 119 0.36 -7.89 -12.06
N VAL A 120 -0.22 -8.97 -12.56
CA VAL A 120 -0.77 -10.06 -11.74
C VAL A 120 0.21 -11.20 -11.74
N ILE A 121 0.56 -11.69 -10.54
CA ILE A 121 1.34 -12.91 -10.36
C ILE A 121 0.40 -13.98 -9.83
N THR A 122 0.24 -15.07 -10.58
CA THR A 122 -0.52 -16.24 -10.14
C THR A 122 0.41 -17.29 -9.55
N ASP A 123 0.15 -17.78 -8.34
CA ASP A 123 0.77 -19.02 -7.87
C ASP A 123 0.05 -20.22 -8.51
N THR A 124 0.75 -20.96 -9.37
CA THR A 124 0.20 -22.12 -10.08
C THR A 124 -0.07 -23.31 -9.16
N ARG A 125 0.48 -23.34 -7.95
CA ARG A 125 0.25 -24.39 -6.95
C ARG A 125 -1.03 -24.16 -6.15
N THR A 126 -1.36 -22.91 -5.84
CA THR A 126 -2.52 -22.55 -5.01
C THR A 126 -3.67 -21.91 -5.80
N GLY A 127 -3.38 -21.42 -7.01
CA GLY A 127 -4.30 -20.63 -7.84
C GLY A 127 -4.54 -19.21 -7.31
N GLN A 128 -3.75 -18.74 -6.33
CA GLN A 128 -3.92 -17.42 -5.74
C GLN A 128 -3.14 -16.36 -6.54
N ASP A 129 -3.74 -15.17 -6.64
CA ASP A 129 -3.19 -14.04 -7.36
C ASP A 129 -2.80 -12.91 -6.40
N PHE A 130 -1.71 -12.21 -6.69
CA PHE A 130 -1.48 -10.87 -6.15
C PHE A 130 -1.22 -9.85 -7.26
N TYR A 131 -1.54 -8.59 -6.97
CA TYR A 131 -1.64 -7.52 -7.94
C TYR A 131 -0.67 -6.39 -7.58
N LEU A 132 0.12 -5.98 -8.56
CA LEU A 132 1.08 -4.89 -8.46
C LEU A 132 0.71 -3.84 -9.48
N ARG A 133 0.82 -2.55 -9.19
CA ARG A 133 0.68 -1.55 -10.25
C ARG A 133 1.88 -1.62 -11.18
N THR A 134 1.65 -1.64 -12.49
CA THR A 134 2.74 -1.81 -13.47
C THR A 134 3.70 -0.62 -13.49
N VAL A 135 3.22 0.60 -13.20
CA VAL A 135 4.07 1.80 -13.09
C VAL A 135 5.08 1.73 -11.94
N ASP A 136 4.78 0.94 -10.90
CA ASP A 136 5.71 0.67 -9.80
C ASP A 136 6.80 -0.34 -10.23
N MET A 137 6.72 -0.90 -11.45
CA MET A 137 7.61 -1.93 -11.98
C MET A 137 8.38 -1.55 -13.26
N GLU A 138 8.17 -0.37 -13.86
CA GLU A 138 8.70 -0.07 -15.21
C GLU A 138 10.25 -0.07 -15.35
N ALA A 139 10.99 -0.23 -14.24
CA ALA A 139 12.44 -0.42 -14.24
C ALA A 139 12.90 -1.69 -13.47
N ILE A 140 11.98 -2.54 -13.02
CA ILE A 140 12.26 -3.59 -12.04
C ILE A 140 12.21 -4.97 -12.69
N THR A 141 13.36 -5.63 -12.78
CA THR A 141 13.46 -7.04 -13.20
C THR A 141 13.23 -8.03 -12.05
N VAL A 142 13.35 -7.55 -10.81
CA VAL A 142 13.23 -8.31 -9.57
C VAL A 142 12.46 -7.51 -8.54
N LEU A 143 11.31 -8.01 -8.08
CA LEU A 143 10.52 -7.35 -7.06
C LEU A 143 11.07 -7.67 -5.65
N PRO A 144 11.52 -6.69 -4.86
CA PRO A 144 11.96 -6.92 -3.50
C PRO A 144 10.82 -6.74 -2.48
N ILE A 145 10.86 -7.53 -1.41
CA ILE A 145 10.02 -7.39 -0.21
C ILE A 145 10.89 -7.64 1.03
N HIS A 146 10.80 -6.77 2.03
CA HIS A 146 11.36 -7.04 3.36
C HIS A 146 10.28 -7.69 4.24
N ALA A 147 10.53 -8.90 4.73
CA ALA A 147 9.59 -9.66 5.54
C ALA A 147 10.31 -10.74 6.36
N GLU A 148 9.74 -11.12 7.51
CA GLU A 148 10.28 -12.19 8.36
C GLU A 148 10.37 -13.55 7.64
N ALA A 149 9.39 -13.82 6.77
CA ALA A 149 9.29 -15.06 5.99
C ALA A 149 9.01 -14.74 4.51
N PRO A 150 9.39 -15.62 3.57
CA PRO A 150 9.06 -15.43 2.18
C PRO A 150 7.53 -15.40 2.02
N PRO A 151 6.98 -14.51 1.19
CA PRO A 151 5.56 -14.56 0.86
C PRO A 151 5.17 -15.92 0.27
N ALA A 152 3.93 -16.32 0.54
CA ALA A 152 3.44 -17.66 0.18
C ALA A 152 3.20 -17.84 -1.33
N ILE A 153 2.98 -16.75 -2.07
CA ILE A 153 2.56 -16.72 -3.48
C ILE A 153 3.70 -16.15 -4.32
N GLY A 154 4.14 -16.84 -5.37
CA GLY A 154 5.09 -16.31 -6.36
C GLY A 154 6.49 -16.93 -6.36
N ASN A 155 6.81 -17.88 -5.47
CA ASN A 155 8.13 -18.55 -5.41
C ASN A 155 9.29 -17.59 -5.09
N TRP A 156 9.18 -16.87 -3.97
CA TRP A 156 10.19 -15.95 -3.50
C TRP A 156 11.48 -16.66 -3.09
N ARG A 157 12.61 -16.00 -3.35
CA ARG A 157 13.95 -16.44 -2.92
C ARG A 157 14.62 -15.33 -2.11
N PRO A 158 15.64 -15.63 -1.28
CA PRO A 158 16.47 -14.59 -0.72
C PRO A 158 17.07 -13.72 -1.84
N CYS A 159 17.08 -12.40 -1.65
CA CYS A 159 17.76 -11.50 -2.57
C CYS A 159 19.26 -11.74 -2.57
N ARG A 160 19.90 -11.55 -3.72
CA ARG A 160 21.36 -11.62 -3.85
C ARG A 160 21.97 -10.24 -3.56
N PRO A 161 23.24 -10.18 -3.13
CA PRO A 161 23.94 -8.90 -2.98
C PRO A 161 23.96 -8.12 -4.30
N GLY A 162 23.46 -6.89 -4.29
CA GLY A 162 23.43 -5.99 -5.46
C GLY A 162 22.15 -6.03 -6.29
N GLU A 163 21.17 -6.86 -5.92
CA GLU A 163 19.77 -6.76 -6.39
C GLU A 163 18.98 -5.73 -5.58
#